data_AF-A0A7W0JE52-F1
#
_entry.id   AF-A0A7W0JE52-F1
#
_cell.length_a   1.000
_cell.length_b   1.000
_cell.length_c   1.000
_cell.angle_alpha   90.00
_cell.angle_beta   90.00
_cell.angle_gamma   90.00
#
_symmetry.space_group_name_H-M   'P 1'
#
loop_
_entity.id
_entity.type
_entity.pdbx_description
1 polymer ?
#
loop_
_entity_poly.entity_id
_entity_poly.type
_entity_poly.pdbx_seq_one_letter_code
_entity_poly.pdbx_strand_id
1 'polypeptide(L)'
;MESDTQTIVKYIFSKGIKIPLSEDLAKNNGRGFSEEILQRVKMAVHELKLSAEAHRAERFAGVATEAFTLAQNGEELFSTIQQNEGFNIRLINQKEEAELGFATAIVHSKGDLEKAVVWDIGNGSFQFSWKDQNCTSPYMKQLGKTPVKNLIISEIQGKLLSEMTPNPISDKQANLAKSLLIKELGRFQKVCKLK
;
A
#
# COMPACT_ATOMS: atom_id res chain seq x y z
N MET A 1 -28.89 12.34 -10.73
CA MET A 1 -29.44 12.07 -9.40
C MET A 1 -29.45 10.55 -9.25
N GLU A 2 -28.63 9.85 -8.48
CA GLU A 2 -27.59 10.11 -7.48
C GLU A 2 -26.43 9.16 -7.81
N SER A 3 -25.16 9.57 -7.73
CA SER A 3 -24.05 8.61 -7.75
C SER A 3 -22.86 9.02 -6.88
N ASP A 4 -23.12 9.83 -5.84
CA ASP A 4 -22.12 10.25 -4.87
C ASP A 4 -22.44 9.64 -3.50
N THR A 5 -22.39 8.31 -3.42
CA THR A 5 -22.31 7.65 -2.11
C THR A 5 -21.04 6.82 -2.08
N GLN A 6 -19.95 7.46 -1.69
CA GLN A 6 -18.72 6.81 -1.22
C GLN A 6 -19.00 6.12 0.12
N THR A 7 -19.96 5.19 0.15
CA THR A 7 -20.52 4.66 1.38
C THR A 7 -20.50 3.15 1.35
N ILE A 8 -19.89 2.55 2.37
CA ILE A 8 -19.93 1.10 2.58
C ILE A 8 -21.29 0.78 3.21
N VAL A 9 -22.20 0.19 2.41
CA VAL A 9 -23.55 -0.17 2.88
C VAL A 9 -23.51 -1.30 3.90
N LYS A 10 -22.72 -2.34 3.62
CA LYS A 10 -22.56 -3.50 4.50
C LYS A 10 -21.24 -4.21 4.21
N TYR A 11 -20.53 -4.55 5.28
CA TYR A 11 -19.39 -5.46 5.22
C TYR A 11 -19.87 -6.91 5.40
N ILE A 12 -19.55 -7.79 4.45
CA ILE A 12 -20.00 -9.19 4.46
C ILE A 12 -18.85 -10.14 4.81
N PHE A 13 -17.68 -9.95 4.19
CA PHE A 13 -16.56 -10.88 4.27
C PHE A 13 -15.24 -10.18 3.90
N SER A 14 -14.12 -10.67 4.43
CA SER A 14 -12.77 -10.32 3.97
C SER A 14 -11.82 -11.51 4.11
N LYS A 15 -10.90 -11.58 3.16
CA LYS A 15 -9.82 -12.55 3.10
C LYS A 15 -8.60 -11.90 2.46
N GLY A 16 -7.42 -12.17 3.02
CA GLY A 16 -6.15 -11.69 2.49
C GLY A 16 -5.19 -12.85 2.23
N ILE A 17 -4.49 -12.82 1.11
CA ILE A 17 -3.45 -13.79 0.75
C ILE A 17 -2.12 -13.03 0.66
N LYS A 18 -1.12 -13.48 1.42
CA LYS A 18 0.18 -12.81 1.48
C LYS A 18 1.08 -13.27 0.33
N ILE A 19 1.50 -12.33 -0.52
CA ILE A 19 2.44 -12.55 -1.62
C ILE A 19 3.62 -11.57 -1.49
N PRO A 20 4.88 -12.04 -1.46
CA PRO A 20 6.05 -11.19 -1.24
C PRO A 20 6.53 -10.47 -2.53
N LEU A 21 5.67 -9.66 -3.14
CA LEU A 21 5.93 -8.98 -4.42
C LEU A 21 7.20 -8.11 -4.39
N SER A 22 7.36 -7.29 -3.35
CA SER A 22 8.52 -6.39 -3.23
C SER A 22 9.85 -7.14 -3.06
N GLU A 23 9.84 -8.29 -2.38
CA GLU A 23 11.04 -9.11 -2.18
C GLU A 23 11.44 -9.81 -3.48
N ASP A 24 10.46 -10.32 -4.23
CA ASP A 24 10.69 -10.90 -5.56
C ASP A 24 11.30 -9.86 -6.51
N LEU A 25 10.70 -8.67 -6.56
CA LEU A 25 11.19 -7.58 -7.39
C LEU A 25 12.62 -7.16 -7.02
N ALA A 26 12.94 -7.10 -5.73
CA ALA A 26 14.29 -6.80 -5.25
C ALA A 26 15.31 -7.87 -5.70
N LYS A 27 14.94 -9.16 -5.67
CA LYS A 27 15.79 -10.27 -6.15
C LYS A 27 16.05 -10.19 -7.67
N ASN A 28 15.08 -9.70 -8.43
CA ASN A 28 15.17 -9.54 -9.88
C ASN A 28 15.74 -8.18 -10.31
N ASN A 29 16.46 -7.49 -9.43
CA ASN A 29 17.07 -6.17 -9.67
C ASN A 29 16.07 -5.13 -10.19
N GLY A 30 14.80 -5.19 -9.78
CA GLY A 30 13.77 -4.24 -10.20
C GLY A 30 13.30 -4.37 -11.65
N ARG A 31 13.73 -5.40 -12.39
CA ARG A 31 13.34 -5.56 -13.81
C ARG A 31 11.88 -5.98 -13.98
N GLY A 32 11.40 -6.86 -13.11
CA GLY A 32 10.05 -7.39 -13.17
C GLY A 32 9.82 -8.51 -12.18
N PHE A 33 8.58 -8.96 -12.13
CA PHE A 33 8.16 -10.10 -11.34
C PHE A 33 8.63 -11.41 -11.98
N SER A 34 9.07 -12.36 -11.15
CA SER A 34 9.37 -13.73 -11.60
C SER A 34 8.12 -14.46 -12.07
N GLU A 35 8.28 -15.46 -12.93
CA GLU A 35 7.14 -16.28 -13.35
C GLU A 35 6.48 -16.98 -12.15
N GLU A 36 7.28 -17.41 -11.16
CA GLU A 36 6.76 -18.00 -9.92
C GLU A 36 5.82 -17.03 -9.19
N ILE A 37 6.22 -15.77 -9.00
CA ILE A 37 5.38 -14.81 -8.27
C ILE A 37 4.14 -14.43 -9.08
N LEU A 38 4.24 -14.33 -10.41
CA LEU A 38 3.10 -14.07 -11.29
C LEU A 38 2.07 -15.20 -11.21
N GLN A 39 2.51 -16.46 -11.23
CA GLN A 39 1.62 -17.61 -11.07
C GLN A 39 0.97 -17.62 -9.68
N ARG A 40 1.71 -17.30 -8.63
CA ARG A 40 1.16 -17.17 -7.28
C ARG A 40 0.09 -16.08 -7.19
N VAL A 41 0.28 -14.94 -7.87
CA VAL A 41 -0.75 -13.88 -7.95
C VAL A 41 -1.99 -14.39 -8.67
N LYS A 42 -1.85 -15.05 -9.83
CA LYS A 42 -2.99 -15.61 -10.57
C LYS A 42 -3.79 -16.59 -9.70
N MET A 43 -3.12 -17.52 -9.03
CA MET A 43 -3.76 -18.49 -8.12
C MET A 43 -4.48 -17.79 -6.96
N ALA A 44 -3.87 -16.77 -6.36
CA ALA A 44 -4.48 -16.03 -5.26
C ALA A 44 -5.72 -15.25 -5.70
N VAL A 45 -5.68 -14.61 -6.87
CA VAL A 45 -6.85 -13.90 -7.43
C VAL A 45 -7.99 -14.88 -7.69
N HIS A 46 -7.68 -16.04 -8.27
CA HIS A 46 -8.66 -17.11 -8.48
C HIS A 46 -9.30 -17.57 -7.15
N GLU A 47 -8.49 -17.81 -6.12
CA GLU A 47 -8.99 -18.20 -4.79
C GLU A 47 -9.85 -17.12 -4.13
N LEU A 48 -9.47 -15.84 -4.27
CA LEU A 48 -10.23 -14.71 -3.76
C LEU A 48 -11.56 -14.57 -4.50
N LYS A 49 -11.59 -14.81 -5.82
CA LYS A 49 -12.82 -14.83 -6.61
C LYS A 49 -13.80 -15.89 -6.11
N LEU A 50 -13.36 -17.14 -5.99
CA LEU A 50 -14.20 -18.23 -5.47
C LEU A 50 -14.76 -17.90 -4.08
N SER A 51 -13.92 -17.30 -3.22
CA SER A 51 -14.33 -16.86 -1.89
C SER A 51 -15.39 -15.75 -1.94
N ALA A 52 -15.28 -14.81 -2.89
CA ALA A 52 -16.24 -13.72 -3.08
C ALA A 52 -17.56 -14.21 -3.72
N GLU A 53 -17.50 -15.12 -4.69
CA GLU A 53 -18.67 -15.73 -5.34
C GLU A 53 -19.48 -16.59 -4.37
N ALA A 54 -18.83 -17.28 -3.43
CA ALA A 54 -19.50 -17.97 -2.33
C ALA A 54 -20.36 -17.03 -1.46
N HIS A 55 -20.02 -15.73 -1.45
CA HIS A 55 -20.79 -14.67 -0.81
C HIS A 55 -21.66 -13.86 -1.79
N ARG A 56 -21.91 -14.40 -3.00
CA ARG A 56 -22.76 -13.82 -4.05
C ARG A 56 -22.25 -12.50 -4.63
N ALA A 57 -20.93 -12.32 -4.71
CA ALA A 57 -20.37 -11.18 -5.42
C ALA A 57 -20.67 -11.25 -6.93
N GLU A 58 -21.17 -10.16 -7.51
CA GLU A 58 -21.50 -10.05 -8.94
C GLU A 58 -20.49 -9.21 -9.74
N ARG A 59 -19.71 -8.38 -9.06
CA ARG A 59 -18.76 -7.44 -9.67
C ARG A 59 -17.43 -7.49 -8.95
N PHE A 60 -16.36 -7.41 -9.73
CA PHE A 60 -14.99 -7.52 -9.24
C PHE A 60 -14.19 -6.30 -9.71
N ALA A 61 -13.56 -5.62 -8.76
CA ALA A 61 -12.67 -4.51 -9.02
C ALA A 61 -11.44 -4.66 -8.12
N GLY A 62 -10.28 -4.21 -8.60
CA GLY A 62 -9.03 -4.27 -7.87
C GLY A 62 -8.19 -3.02 -8.08
N VAL A 63 -7.33 -2.75 -7.11
CA VAL A 63 -6.30 -1.73 -7.23
C VAL A 63 -4.93 -2.38 -7.06
N ALA A 64 -3.99 -1.97 -7.89
CA ALA A 64 -2.58 -2.31 -7.76
C ALA A 64 -1.80 -1.06 -7.37
N THR A 65 -0.80 -1.22 -6.50
CA THR A 65 -0.03 -0.12 -5.94
C THR A 65 1.46 -0.24 -6.33
N GLU A 66 2.34 0.39 -5.55
CA GLU A 66 3.76 0.62 -5.83
C GLU A 66 4.54 -0.54 -6.45
N ALA A 67 4.39 -1.78 -5.97
CA ALA A 67 5.16 -2.91 -6.50
C ALA A 67 4.89 -3.13 -8.01
N PHE A 68 3.66 -2.89 -8.46
CA PHE A 68 3.28 -3.03 -9.86
C PHE A 68 3.71 -1.82 -10.71
N THR A 69 3.90 -0.64 -10.11
CA THR A 69 4.49 0.51 -10.81
C THR A 69 5.95 0.26 -11.18
N LEU A 70 6.68 -0.46 -10.33
CA LEU A 70 8.10 -0.72 -10.51
C LEU A 70 8.40 -1.90 -11.46
N ALA A 71 7.48 -2.85 -11.58
CA ALA A 71 7.68 -4.06 -12.38
C ALA A 71 7.28 -3.84 -13.84
N GLN A 72 8.21 -4.05 -14.79
CA GLN A 72 7.98 -3.83 -16.22
C GLN A 72 6.89 -4.74 -16.82
N ASN A 73 6.67 -5.92 -16.23
CA ASN A 73 5.70 -6.92 -16.65
C ASN A 73 4.41 -6.93 -15.79
N GLY A 74 4.21 -5.91 -14.95
CA GLY A 74 3.04 -5.84 -14.06
C GLY A 74 1.71 -5.65 -14.81
N GLU A 75 1.70 -4.85 -15.88
CA GLU A 75 0.45 -4.51 -16.60
C GLU A 75 -0.11 -5.67 -17.44
N GLU A 76 0.75 -6.52 -18.01
CA GLU A 76 0.34 -7.71 -18.76
C GLU A 76 -0.46 -8.68 -17.87
N LEU A 77 -0.10 -8.75 -16.59
CA LEU A 77 -0.82 -9.55 -15.60
C LEU A 77 -2.26 -9.05 -15.42
N PHE A 78 -2.50 -7.75 -15.44
CA PHE A 78 -3.85 -7.20 -15.29
C PHE A 78 -4.75 -7.58 -16.45
N SER A 79 -4.23 -7.53 -17.68
CA SER A 79 -4.96 -7.97 -18.87
C SER A 79 -5.34 -9.45 -18.77
N THR A 80 -4.39 -10.29 -18.34
CA THR A 80 -4.63 -11.72 -18.13
C THR A 80 -5.69 -11.98 -17.05
N ILE A 81 -5.59 -11.27 -15.92
CA ILE A 81 -6.55 -11.38 -14.82
C ILE A 81 -7.94 -10.90 -15.24
N GLN A 82 -8.03 -9.81 -16.01
CA GLN A 82 -9.31 -9.31 -16.51
C GLN A 82 -9.97 -10.33 -17.44
N GLN A 83 -9.21 -10.91 -18.37
CA GLN A 83 -9.72 -11.91 -19.32
C GLN A 83 -10.17 -13.20 -18.64
N ASN A 84 -9.37 -13.72 -17.69
CA ASN A 84 -9.64 -15.02 -17.08
C ASN A 84 -10.58 -14.94 -15.88
N GLU A 85 -10.48 -13.86 -15.09
CA GLU A 85 -11.15 -13.74 -13.80
C GLU A 85 -12.18 -12.62 -13.73
N GLY A 86 -12.20 -11.70 -14.69
CA GLY A 86 -13.18 -10.60 -14.75
C GLY A 86 -12.88 -9.44 -13.79
N PHE A 87 -11.72 -9.42 -13.14
CA PHE A 87 -11.31 -8.30 -12.27
C PHE A 87 -10.80 -7.15 -13.14
N ASN A 88 -11.44 -5.99 -13.02
CA ASN A 88 -10.87 -4.75 -13.55
C ASN A 88 -9.86 -4.20 -12.53
N ILE A 89 -8.57 -4.42 -12.78
CA ILE A 89 -7.49 -3.95 -11.91
C ILE A 89 -6.94 -2.64 -12.47
N ARG A 90 -6.90 -1.62 -11.62
CA ARG A 90 -6.32 -0.31 -11.95
C ARG A 90 -5.05 -0.07 -11.16
N LEU A 91 -3.97 0.31 -11.85
CA LEU A 91 -2.80 0.86 -11.18
C LEU A 91 -3.16 2.24 -10.63
N ILE A 92 -2.93 2.44 -9.34
CA ILE A 92 -3.15 3.73 -8.69
C ILE A 92 -1.83 4.30 -8.23
N ASN A 93 -1.68 5.63 -8.33
CA ASN A 93 -0.53 6.29 -7.74
C ASN A 93 -0.70 6.46 -6.22
N GLN A 94 0.38 6.83 -5.55
CA GLN A 94 0.40 6.98 -4.09
C GLN A 94 -0.62 8.01 -3.57
N LYS A 95 -0.89 9.09 -4.32
CA LYS A 95 -1.89 10.09 -3.94
C LYS A 95 -3.30 9.50 -3.97
N GLU A 96 -3.64 8.73 -4.99
CA GLU A 96 -4.93 8.06 -5.10
C GLU A 96 -5.11 7.00 -4.00
N GLU A 97 -4.05 6.26 -3.66
CA GLU A 97 -4.03 5.33 -2.53
C GLU A 97 -4.32 6.07 -1.21
N ALA A 98 -3.67 7.22 -1.00
CA ALA A 98 -3.88 8.07 0.18
C ALA A 98 -5.32 8.60 0.28
N GLU A 99 -5.93 8.98 -0.85
CA GLU A 99 -7.31 9.44 -0.94
C GLU A 99 -8.31 8.32 -0.64
N LEU A 100 -8.11 7.13 -1.23
CA LEU A 100 -8.94 5.95 -0.99
C LEU A 100 -8.83 5.45 0.46
N GLY A 101 -7.62 5.42 1.01
CA GLY A 101 -7.36 5.04 2.39
C GLY A 101 -8.02 6.01 3.38
N PHE A 102 -7.92 7.31 3.12
CA PHE A 102 -8.61 8.34 3.91
C PHE A 102 -10.12 8.14 3.87
N ALA A 103 -10.73 8.07 2.69
CA ALA A 103 -12.18 7.88 2.55
C ALA A 103 -12.66 6.62 3.30
N THR A 104 -11.94 5.50 3.15
CA THR A 104 -12.26 4.23 3.82
C THR A 104 -12.21 4.36 5.35
N ALA A 105 -11.16 4.99 5.89
CA ALA A 105 -11.00 5.17 7.32
C ALA A 105 -12.09 6.06 7.94
N ILE A 106 -12.53 7.10 7.23
CA ILE A 106 -13.62 7.98 7.69
C ILE A 106 -14.95 7.21 7.72
N VAL A 107 -15.28 6.51 6.63
CA VAL A 107 -16.51 5.72 6.54
C VAL A 107 -16.56 4.66 7.65
N HIS A 108 -15.43 4.01 7.95
CA HIS A 108 -15.37 2.97 8.97
C HIS A 108 -15.42 3.53 10.40
N SER A 109 -14.70 4.62 10.67
CA SER A 109 -14.63 5.22 12.01
C SER A 109 -15.89 6.02 12.39
N LYS A 110 -16.72 6.40 11.41
CA LYS A 110 -17.77 7.42 11.56
C LYS A 110 -17.22 8.73 12.16
N GLY A 111 -15.94 9.00 11.89
CA GLY A 111 -15.24 10.19 12.40
C GLY A 111 -15.67 11.46 11.68
N ASP A 112 -15.43 12.59 12.34
CA ASP A 112 -15.58 13.92 11.74
C ASP A 112 -14.47 14.14 10.70
N LEU A 113 -14.85 14.18 9.41
CA LEU A 113 -13.96 14.35 8.27
C LEU A 113 -13.01 15.56 8.43
N GLU A 114 -13.51 16.65 9.00
CA GLU A 114 -12.77 17.91 9.15
C GLU A 114 -11.75 17.87 10.29
N LYS A 115 -11.86 16.90 11.20
CA LYS A 115 -10.97 16.75 12.37
C LYS A 115 -10.08 15.50 12.29
N ALA A 116 -10.27 14.67 11.28
CA ALA A 116 -9.57 13.40 11.17
C ALA A 116 -8.20 13.54 10.51
N VAL A 117 -7.23 12.85 11.10
CA VAL A 117 -5.95 12.53 10.47
C VAL A 117 -5.86 11.03 10.38
N VAL A 118 -5.66 10.51 9.18
CA VAL A 118 -5.49 9.09 8.90
C VAL A 118 -4.02 8.85 8.60
N TRP A 119 -3.43 7.78 9.14
CA TRP A 119 -2.10 7.34 8.77
C TRP A 119 -2.12 5.89 8.28
N ASP A 120 -1.31 5.58 7.28
CA ASP A 120 -1.07 4.23 6.79
C ASP A 120 0.43 3.98 6.67
N ILE A 121 0.88 2.82 7.15
CA ILE A 121 2.27 2.37 7.09
C ILE A 121 2.31 1.05 6.34
N GLY A 122 2.59 1.17 5.05
CA GLY A 122 2.79 0.06 4.15
C GLY A 122 4.18 -0.56 4.28
N ASN A 123 4.46 -1.48 3.34
CA ASN A 123 5.75 -2.18 3.31
C ASN A 123 6.87 -1.29 2.74
N GLY A 124 6.57 -0.49 1.71
CA GLY A 124 7.52 0.42 1.06
C GLY A 124 7.42 1.87 1.56
N SER A 125 6.21 2.35 1.83
CA SER A 125 5.95 3.75 2.14
C SER A 125 5.10 3.96 3.39
N PHE A 126 5.02 5.22 3.85
CA PHE A 126 3.98 5.67 4.78
C PHE A 126 3.26 6.90 4.24
N GLN A 127 2.05 7.12 4.73
CA GLN A 127 1.15 8.18 4.31
C GLN A 127 0.42 8.77 5.52
N PHE A 128 0.26 10.09 5.57
CA PHE A 128 -0.72 10.79 6.39
C PHE A 128 -1.71 11.51 5.48
N SER A 129 -3.00 11.44 5.78
CA SER A 129 -4.03 12.12 5.01
C SER A 129 -4.96 12.87 5.95
N TRP A 130 -5.30 14.11 5.60
CA TRP A 130 -6.27 14.92 6.32
C TRP A 130 -7.08 15.76 5.33
N LYS A 131 -8.22 16.28 5.80
CA LYS A 131 -8.98 17.27 5.03
C LYS A 131 -8.32 18.65 5.15
N ASP A 132 -7.94 19.23 4.03
CA ASP A 132 -7.47 20.61 3.94
C ASP A 132 -8.47 21.39 3.09
N GLN A 133 -9.39 22.08 3.76
CA GLN A 133 -10.52 22.78 3.12
C GLN A 133 -11.35 21.82 2.25
N ASN A 134 -11.36 22.04 0.92
CA ASN A 134 -12.16 21.24 0.00
C ASN A 134 -11.41 20.01 -0.54
N CYS A 135 -10.11 19.87 -0.29
CA CYS A 135 -9.31 18.75 -0.80
C CYS A 135 -8.84 17.82 0.32
N THR A 136 -8.46 16.60 -0.07
CA THR A 136 -7.66 15.73 0.80
C THR A 136 -6.20 16.06 0.56
N SER A 137 -5.47 16.41 1.62
CA SER A 137 -4.03 16.63 1.56
C SER A 137 -3.30 15.41 2.08
N PRO A 138 -2.51 14.72 1.24
CA PRO A 138 -1.63 13.66 1.69
C PRO A 138 -0.21 14.18 1.94
N TYR A 139 0.45 13.60 2.94
CA TYR A 139 1.88 13.72 3.19
C TYR A 139 2.49 12.32 3.19
N MET A 140 3.42 12.08 2.27
CA MET A 140 3.90 10.74 1.93
C MET A 140 5.42 10.70 1.84
N LYS A 141 6.04 9.60 2.28
CA LYS A 141 7.47 9.31 2.04
C LYS A 141 7.70 7.81 1.84
N GLN A 142 8.84 7.49 1.24
CA GLN A 142 9.37 6.14 1.07
C GLN A 142 10.01 5.58 2.34
N LEU A 143 9.25 5.58 3.44
CA LEU A 143 9.68 5.16 4.77
C LEU A 143 8.70 4.14 5.38
N GLY A 144 8.42 3.06 4.64
CA GLY A 144 7.66 1.91 5.13
C GLY A 144 8.49 0.92 5.95
N LYS A 145 7.93 -0.25 6.23
CA LYS A 145 8.58 -1.31 7.03
C LYS A 145 9.93 -1.75 6.45
N THR A 146 10.03 -1.96 5.14
CA THR A 146 11.23 -2.49 4.49
C THR A 146 12.37 -1.47 4.43
N PRO A 147 12.17 -0.21 3.98
CA PRO A 147 13.23 0.80 4.04
C PRO A 147 13.74 1.07 5.46
N VAL A 148 12.84 1.15 6.45
CA VAL A 148 13.23 1.34 7.87
C VAL A 148 14.01 0.14 8.39
N LYS A 149 13.58 -1.09 8.07
CA LYS A 149 14.33 -2.31 8.41
C LYS A 149 15.74 -2.25 7.83
N ASN A 150 15.86 -1.94 6.54
CA ASN A 150 17.15 -1.90 5.84
C ASN A 150 18.06 -0.81 6.42
N LEU A 151 17.53 0.38 6.72
CA LEU A 151 18.24 1.47 7.40
C LEU A 151 18.83 1.00 8.74
N ILE A 152 18.06 0.26 9.54
CA ILE A 152 18.54 -0.24 10.83
C ILE A 152 19.66 -1.27 10.63
N ILE A 153 19.50 -2.19 9.69
CA ILE A 153 20.48 -3.26 9.43
C ILE A 153 21.79 -2.67 8.89
N SER A 154 21.73 -1.86 7.84
CA SER A 154 22.93 -1.35 7.18
C SER A 154 23.55 -0.18 7.96
N GLU A 155 22.79 0.89 8.20
CA GLU A 155 23.36 2.15 8.68
C GLU A 155 23.57 2.20 10.19
N ILE A 156 22.76 1.45 10.96
CA ILE A 156 22.80 1.49 12.43
C ILE A 156 23.55 0.30 13.02
N GLN A 157 23.33 -0.91 12.47
CA GLN A 157 23.98 -2.13 12.94
C GLN A 157 25.26 -2.46 12.17
N GLY A 158 25.49 -1.86 10.99
CA GLY A 158 26.66 -2.14 10.15
C GLY A 158 26.64 -3.54 9.53
N LYS A 159 25.46 -4.13 9.39
CA LYS A 159 25.26 -5.50 8.90
C LYS A 159 24.94 -5.53 7.41
N LEU A 160 25.18 -6.68 6.78
CA LEU A 160 24.77 -6.91 5.40
C LEU A 160 23.25 -7.08 5.31
N LEU A 161 22.63 -6.57 4.25
CA LEU A 161 21.19 -6.74 3.99
C LEU A 161 20.76 -8.18 3.72
N SER A 162 21.72 -9.10 3.57
CA SER A 162 21.44 -10.54 3.58
C SER A 162 20.95 -11.03 4.94
N GLU A 163 21.18 -10.27 6.03
CA GLU A 163 20.53 -10.53 7.31
C GLU A 163 19.03 -10.17 7.22
N MET A 164 18.18 -11.17 7.50
CA MET A 164 16.73 -11.04 7.32
C MET A 164 16.03 -10.22 8.43
N THR A 165 16.70 -10.00 9.57
CA THR A 165 16.10 -9.42 10.77
C THR A 165 17.00 -8.36 11.42
N PRO A 166 16.44 -7.20 11.82
CA PRO A 166 17.14 -6.20 12.62
C PRO A 166 17.17 -6.57 14.12
N ASN A 167 16.46 -7.62 14.54
CA ASN A 167 16.33 -7.96 15.96
C ASN A 167 17.52 -8.81 16.46
N PRO A 168 17.95 -8.60 17.72
CA PRO A 168 17.41 -7.63 18.69
C PRO A 168 17.87 -6.19 18.40
N ILE A 169 16.98 -5.22 18.69
CA ILE A 169 17.26 -3.78 18.60
C ILE A 169 17.38 -3.22 20.01
N SER A 170 18.52 -2.61 20.35
CA SER A 170 18.71 -1.91 21.62
C SER A 170 18.04 -0.53 21.65
N ASP A 171 17.76 0.00 22.84
CA ASP A 171 17.18 1.35 23.00
C ASP A 171 18.02 2.44 22.33
N LYS A 172 19.35 2.31 22.35
CA LYS A 172 20.27 3.22 21.66
C LYS A 172 20.06 3.20 20.15
N GLN A 173 19.91 2.02 19.57
CA GLN A 173 19.66 1.84 18.13
C GLN A 173 18.26 2.33 17.75
N ALA A 174 17.24 2.05 18.55
CA ALA A 174 15.88 2.54 18.34
C ALA A 174 15.81 4.08 18.39
N ASN A 175 16.49 4.71 19.35
CA ASN A 175 16.55 6.17 19.46
C ASN A 175 17.31 6.82 18.30
N LEU A 176 18.40 6.19 17.83
CA LEU A 176 19.11 6.65 16.64
C LEU A 176 18.23 6.55 15.39
N ALA A 177 17.56 5.40 15.18
CA ALA A 177 16.63 5.21 14.08
C ALA A 177 15.53 6.28 14.10
N LYS A 178 14.91 6.51 15.27
CA LYS A 178 13.91 7.56 15.46
C LYS A 178 14.44 8.94 15.05
N SER A 179 15.65 9.30 15.46
CA SER A 179 16.26 10.60 15.17
C SER A 179 16.50 10.78 13.66
N LEU A 180 17.00 9.74 12.98
CA LEU A 180 17.17 9.74 11.54
C LEU A 180 15.83 9.86 10.80
N LEU A 181 14.81 9.12 11.24
CA LEU A 181 13.48 9.18 10.65
C LEU A 181 12.85 10.56 10.82
N ILE A 182 12.94 11.19 12.00
CA ILE A 182 12.45 12.57 12.22
C ILE A 182 13.12 13.55 11.26
N LYS A 183 14.44 13.41 11.04
CA LYS A 183 15.17 14.26 10.10
C LYS A 183 14.69 14.06 8.66
N GLU A 184 14.45 12.81 8.25
CA GLU A 184 14.01 12.45 6.91
C GLU A 184 12.56 12.86 6.60
N LEU A 185 11.69 12.80 7.62
CA LEU A 185 10.34 13.34 7.54
C LEU A 185 10.39 14.85 7.23
N GLY A 186 11.21 15.60 7.95
CA GLY A 186 11.26 17.05 7.74
C GLY A 186 9.93 17.72 8.11
N ARG A 187 9.60 18.83 7.42
CA ARG A 187 8.37 19.60 7.71
C ARG A 187 7.22 19.19 6.80
N PHE A 188 6.03 19.07 7.38
CA PHE A 188 4.78 18.97 6.64
C PHE A 188 4.62 20.21 5.75
N GLN A 189 4.46 20.00 4.44
CA GLN A 189 4.12 21.05 3.51
C GLN A 189 2.63 20.97 3.18
N LYS A 190 1.94 22.11 3.18
CA LYS A 190 0.57 22.18 2.68
C LYS A 190 0.59 21.89 1.18
N VAL A 191 -0.20 20.92 0.76
CA VAL A 191 -0.25 20.46 -0.65
C VAL A 191 -1.39 21.14 -1.40
N CYS A 192 -2.46 21.55 -0.71
CA CYS A 192 -3.58 22.22 -1.34
C CYS A 192 -3.20 23.65 -1.77
N LYS A 193 -2.92 23.84 -3.05
CA LYS A 193 -2.85 25.17 -3.68
C LYS A 193 -4.25 25.55 -4.15
N LEU A 194 -4.77 26.65 -3.64
CA LEU A 194 -5.99 27.28 -4.18
C LEU A 194 -5.77 27.54 -5.68
N LYS A 195 -6.72 27.11 -6.50
CA LYS A 195 -6.87 27.65 -7.86
C LYS A 195 -7.52 29.02 -7.77
#